data_AF-A0A2G6KW21-F1
#
_entry.id   AF-A0A2G6KW21-F1
#
_cell.length_a   1.000
_cell.length_b   1.000
_cell.length_c   1.000
_cell.angle_alpha   90.00
_cell.angle_beta   90.00
_cell.angle_gamma   90.00
#
_symmetry.space_group_name_H-M   'P 1'
#
loop_
_entity.id
_entity.type
_entity.pdbx_description
1 polymer ?
#
loop_
_entity_poly.entity_id
_entity_poly.type
_entity_poly.pdbx_seq_one_letter_code
_entity_poly.pdbx_strand_id
1 'polypeptide(L)'
;MFTSLRWKLVFMAVALVLATVIPLLFTTTWMVDNMVREKYEEQVDQEAAVIIHLIESYYDSFRQNVEMFSHSPLLQKIDDSVRNYSTAQNARMDSSKRGGAQQRIYERFKEFGETHEGISFTFFGTRYGGFIGYPENIRNNYDPRKRGWYQQAVASQGRVIRTEPYINRTTSTLGISLAQAVPGPNGEPAGVVAVTINNDFLERTIQKVRIGKTGYIVLLHKSGIVLADARNSANNMKKLAETDFAAGLDSEKIVTGEGNDYSIDVAGTRYHAHTVNSKENDWIVMIFMDDKELHAASVSARNRLLGIAALITLAICLLSFFTASRMVKPIHGMMKDLASFEGDLTMRFSVQSRDEIGELAKWFNVFLEKLQKLLRGVQGETKNVNSSAGELGSIAETLLENVQEASNRADTVAAATEEMNVNIST
;
A
#
# COMPACT_ATOMS: atom_id res chain seq x y z
N MET A 1 -29.16 -21.69 13.39
CA MET A 1 -29.29 -21.30 14.82
C MET A 1 -28.71 -22.44 15.65
N PHE A 2 -27.60 -22.23 16.37
CA PHE A 2 -26.86 -23.33 17.02
C PHE A 2 -27.67 -24.01 18.12
N THR A 3 -27.85 -25.33 18.04
CA THR A 3 -28.70 -26.12 18.95
C THR A 3 -28.00 -26.50 20.26
N SER A 4 -26.66 -26.52 20.31
CA SER A 4 -25.89 -26.88 21.51
C SER A 4 -25.20 -25.67 22.16
N LEU A 5 -25.17 -25.64 23.49
CA LEU A 5 -24.48 -24.60 24.27
C LEU A 5 -22.98 -24.54 23.93
N ARG A 6 -22.36 -25.68 23.61
CA ARG A 6 -20.95 -25.76 23.17
C ARG A 6 -20.71 -24.93 21.92
N TRP A 7 -21.54 -25.11 20.89
CA TRP A 7 -21.40 -24.38 19.64
C TRP A 7 -21.71 -22.88 19.78
N LYS A 8 -22.61 -22.50 20.70
CA LYS A 8 -22.84 -21.07 21.02
C LYS A 8 -21.62 -20.41 21.64
N LEU A 9 -20.96 -21.07 22.60
CA LEU A 9 -19.73 -20.55 23.23
C LEU A 9 -18.57 -20.44 22.24
N VAL A 10 -18.35 -21.48 21.43
CA VAL A 10 -17.32 -21.46 20.37
C VAL A 10 -17.60 -20.35 19.37
N PHE A 11 -18.85 -20.21 18.92
CA PHE A 11 -19.23 -19.15 17.98
C PHE A 11 -18.98 -17.75 18.55
N MET A 12 -19.34 -17.49 19.82
CA MET A 12 -19.07 -16.19 20.46
C MET A 12 -17.57 -15.89 20.56
N ALA A 13 -16.76 -16.88 20.94
CA ALA A 13 -15.31 -16.71 21.00
C ALA A 13 -14.72 -16.42 19.61
N VAL A 14 -15.14 -17.15 18.57
CA VAL A 14 -14.70 -16.91 17.19
C VAL A 14 -15.16 -15.55 16.68
N ALA A 15 -16.39 -15.15 16.96
CA ALA A 15 -16.92 -13.84 16.57
C ALA A 15 -16.11 -12.70 17.22
N LEU A 16 -15.74 -12.83 18.50
CA LEU A 16 -14.89 -11.86 19.20
C LEU A 16 -13.48 -11.76 18.57
N VAL A 17 -12.88 -12.91 18.22
CA VAL A 17 -11.58 -12.95 17.55
C VAL A 17 -11.68 -12.30 16.17
N LEU A 18 -12.67 -12.66 15.36
CA LEU A 18 -12.84 -12.06 14.04
C LEU A 18 -13.09 -10.54 14.14
N ALA A 19 -13.87 -10.10 15.13
CA ALA A 19 -14.13 -8.68 15.37
C ALA A 19 -12.87 -7.87 15.74
N THR A 20 -11.82 -8.51 16.25
CA THR A 20 -10.55 -7.85 16.59
C THR A 20 -9.48 -8.04 15.51
N VAL A 21 -9.39 -9.23 14.92
CA VAL A 21 -8.40 -9.58 13.91
C VAL A 21 -8.68 -8.89 12.58
N ILE A 22 -9.94 -8.80 12.14
CA ILE A 22 -10.28 -8.19 10.85
C ILE A 22 -9.90 -6.69 10.81
N PRO A 23 -10.29 -5.84 11.79
CA PRO A 23 -9.87 -4.44 11.80
C PRO A 23 -8.36 -4.30 11.91
N LEU A 24 -7.69 -5.11 12.73
CA LEU A 24 -6.23 -5.07 12.88
C LEU A 24 -5.50 -5.42 11.57
N LEU A 25 -5.97 -6.46 10.86
CA LEU A 25 -5.42 -6.81 9.55
C LEU A 25 -5.67 -5.70 8.54
N PHE A 26 -6.85 -5.09 8.53
CA PHE A 26 -7.17 -3.98 7.65
C PHE A 26 -6.28 -2.76 7.91
N THR A 27 -6.15 -2.32 9.17
CA THR A 27 -5.32 -1.15 9.50
C THR A 27 -3.84 -1.40 9.27
N THR A 28 -3.33 -2.59 9.58
CA THR A 28 -1.91 -2.93 9.33
C THR A 28 -1.61 -3.05 7.85
N THR A 29 -2.48 -3.65 7.04
CA THR A 29 -2.28 -3.71 5.58
C THR A 29 -2.33 -2.33 4.96
N TRP A 30 -3.32 -1.51 5.34
CA TRP A 30 -3.41 -0.10 4.92
C TRP A 30 -2.17 0.71 5.31
N MET A 31 -1.69 0.54 6.55
CA MET A 31 -0.47 1.21 7.04
C MET A 31 0.77 0.76 6.26
N VAL A 32 0.92 -0.54 5.99
CA VAL A 32 2.06 -1.06 5.21
C VAL A 32 2.02 -0.56 3.77
N ASP A 33 0.85 -0.56 3.13
CA ASP A 33 0.70 -0.04 1.76
C ASP A 33 1.05 1.45 1.68
N ASN A 34 0.58 2.26 2.64
CA ASN A 34 0.93 3.67 2.71
C ASN A 34 2.42 3.89 2.98
N MET A 35 3.01 3.13 3.92
CA MET A 35 4.43 3.26 4.25
C MET A 35 5.33 2.84 3.07
N VAL A 36 4.94 1.81 2.32
CA VAL A 36 5.66 1.39 1.11
C VAL A 36 5.57 2.48 0.04
N ARG A 37 4.40 3.09 -0.15
CA ARG A 37 4.22 4.15 -1.14
C ARG A 37 5.01 5.41 -0.76
N GLU A 38 4.95 5.84 0.49
CA GLU A 38 5.67 7.01 0.99
C GLU A 38 7.20 6.82 0.90
N LYS A 39 7.71 5.65 1.32
CA LYS A 39 9.15 5.33 1.16
C LYS A 39 9.56 5.25 -0.30
N TYR A 40 8.67 4.77 -1.17
CA TYR A 40 8.93 4.71 -2.60
C TYR A 40 9.01 6.13 -3.19
N GLU A 41 8.04 7.00 -2.91
CA GLU A 41 8.05 8.40 -3.32
C GLU A 41 9.35 9.10 -2.84
N GLU A 42 9.70 8.95 -1.57
CA GLU A 42 10.95 9.52 -1.01
C GLU A 42 12.20 8.97 -1.68
N GLN A 43 12.27 7.66 -1.91
CA GLN A 43 13.41 7.03 -2.58
C GLN A 43 13.55 7.53 -4.03
N VAL A 44 12.43 7.63 -4.76
CA VAL A 44 12.40 8.08 -6.15
C VAL A 44 12.79 9.54 -6.26
N ASP A 45 12.32 10.40 -5.35
CA ASP A 45 12.74 11.80 -5.27
C ASP A 45 14.26 11.93 -5.07
N GLN A 46 14.82 11.14 -4.17
CA GLN A 46 16.26 11.13 -3.92
C GLN A 46 17.05 10.63 -5.15
N GLU A 47 16.61 9.54 -5.77
CA GLU A 47 17.25 8.98 -6.97
C GLU A 47 17.16 9.97 -8.15
N ALA A 48 16.00 10.61 -8.35
CA ALA A 48 15.82 11.64 -9.37
C ALA A 48 16.72 12.85 -9.11
N ALA A 49 16.82 13.32 -7.86
CA ALA A 49 17.72 14.42 -7.50
C ALA A 49 19.19 14.10 -7.79
N VAL A 50 19.63 12.85 -7.52
CA VAL A 50 20.98 12.39 -7.87
C VAL A 50 21.19 12.38 -9.39
N ILE A 51 20.21 11.94 -10.16
CA ILE A 51 20.27 11.94 -11.63
C ILE A 51 20.35 13.37 -12.16
N ILE A 52 19.50 14.28 -11.67
CA ILE A 52 19.52 15.70 -12.04
C ILE A 52 20.91 16.28 -11.74
N HIS A 53 21.44 16.05 -10.54
CA HIS A 53 22.75 16.54 -10.15
C HIS A 53 23.90 15.97 -11.00
N LEU A 54 23.79 14.70 -11.43
CA LEU A 54 24.76 14.07 -12.33
C LEU A 54 24.74 14.71 -13.71
N ILE A 55 23.54 14.95 -14.26
CA ILE A 55 23.36 15.64 -15.55
C ILE A 55 23.90 17.06 -15.44
N GLU A 56 23.60 17.77 -14.36
CA GLU A 56 24.09 19.11 -14.10
C GLU A 56 25.61 19.14 -14.05
N SER A 57 26.23 18.29 -13.24
CA SER A 57 27.70 18.18 -13.15
C SER A 57 28.34 17.89 -14.51
N TYR A 58 27.70 17.06 -15.34
CA TYR A 58 28.14 16.79 -16.69
C TYR A 58 28.09 18.04 -17.58
N TYR A 59 26.97 18.77 -17.60
CA TYR A 59 26.85 20.02 -18.37
C TYR A 59 27.76 21.13 -17.83
N ASP A 60 27.94 21.23 -16.52
CA ASP A 60 28.80 22.23 -15.89
C ASP A 60 30.27 22.04 -16.23
N SER A 61 30.71 20.79 -16.41
CA SER A 61 32.06 20.51 -16.91
C SER A 61 32.29 21.11 -18.31
N PHE A 62 31.30 21.05 -19.21
CA PHE A 62 31.41 21.69 -20.53
C PHE A 62 31.21 23.20 -20.47
N ARG A 63 30.39 23.69 -19.54
CA ARG A 63 30.22 25.14 -19.31
C ARG A 63 31.57 25.79 -19.02
N GLN A 64 32.36 25.20 -18.11
CA GLN A 64 33.71 25.68 -17.79
C GLN A 64 34.64 25.63 -19.02
N ASN A 65 34.53 24.61 -19.87
CA ASN A 65 35.30 24.52 -21.12
C ASN A 65 34.89 25.60 -22.15
N VAL A 66 33.59 25.91 -22.28
CA VAL A 66 33.11 27.01 -23.12
C VAL A 66 33.62 28.35 -22.59
N GLU A 67 33.62 28.56 -21.27
CA GLU A 67 34.22 29.73 -20.63
C GLU A 67 35.72 29.83 -20.90
N MET A 68 36.45 28.72 -20.82
CA MET A 68 37.86 28.67 -21.20
C MET A 68 38.07 29.08 -22.66
N PHE A 69 37.26 28.56 -23.60
CA PHE A 69 37.37 28.93 -25.00
C PHE A 69 37.05 30.40 -25.25
N SER A 70 36.03 30.95 -24.58
CA SER A 70 35.61 32.34 -24.81
C SER A 70 36.67 33.37 -24.36
N HIS A 71 37.56 32.98 -23.45
CA HIS A 71 38.71 33.78 -23.02
C HIS A 71 40.00 33.46 -23.81
N SER A 72 39.95 32.56 -24.78
CA SER A 72 41.13 32.20 -25.58
C SER A 72 41.57 33.37 -26.47
N PRO A 73 42.84 33.81 -26.41
CA PRO A 73 43.36 34.84 -27.31
C PRO A 73 43.24 34.48 -28.80
N LEU A 74 43.16 33.19 -29.13
CA LEU A 74 42.96 32.70 -30.50
C LEU A 74 41.58 33.10 -31.04
N LEU A 75 40.54 33.10 -30.21
CA LEU A 75 39.19 33.47 -30.62
C LEU A 75 38.97 34.99 -30.55
N GLN A 76 39.54 35.66 -29.54
CA GLN A 76 39.37 37.11 -29.35
C GLN A 76 40.02 37.96 -30.45
N LYS A 77 41.13 37.48 -31.03
CA LYS A 77 41.88 38.17 -32.08
C LYS A 77 41.45 37.79 -33.50
N ILE A 78 40.33 37.09 -33.65
CA ILE A 78 39.87 36.69 -34.97
C ILE A 78 39.41 37.92 -35.77
N ASP A 79 39.74 37.94 -37.06
CA ASP A 79 39.32 38.95 -38.01
C ASP A 79 38.33 38.35 -39.04
N ASP A 80 38.12 39.07 -40.14
CA ASP A 80 37.25 38.66 -41.24
C ASP A 80 37.89 37.64 -42.19
N SER A 81 39.10 37.14 -41.89
CA SER A 81 39.78 36.10 -42.69
C SER A 81 39.12 34.72 -42.63
N VAL A 82 38.26 34.49 -41.62
CA VAL A 82 37.54 33.22 -41.47
C VAL A 82 36.51 33.06 -42.58
N ARG A 83 36.56 31.91 -43.25
CA ARG A 83 35.66 31.62 -44.37
C ARG A 83 34.19 31.77 -44.00
N ASN A 84 33.50 32.59 -44.80
CA ASN A 84 32.06 32.81 -44.71
C ASN A 84 31.30 31.85 -45.64
N TYR A 85 30.44 31.00 -45.09
CA TYR A 85 29.68 29.97 -45.83
C TYR A 85 28.29 30.45 -46.27
N SER A 86 27.89 31.67 -45.91
CA SER A 86 26.64 32.26 -46.38
C SER A 86 26.75 32.83 -47.80
N THR A 87 27.94 33.27 -48.19
CA THR A 87 28.22 33.88 -49.51
C THR A 87 29.04 32.98 -50.43
N ALA A 88 29.72 31.97 -49.90
CA ALA A 88 30.57 31.10 -50.71
C ALA A 88 29.76 30.10 -51.54
N GLN A 89 30.00 30.06 -52.86
CA GLN A 89 29.39 29.08 -53.76
C GLN A 89 30.07 27.71 -53.64
N ASN A 90 29.27 26.63 -53.59
CA ASN A 90 29.72 25.23 -53.53
C ASN A 90 30.79 24.96 -52.47
N ALA A 91 30.73 25.68 -51.34
CA ALA A 91 31.70 25.58 -50.28
C ALA A 91 31.32 24.50 -49.26
N ARG A 92 32.20 23.52 -49.09
CA ARG A 92 32.23 22.65 -47.90
C ARG A 92 33.25 23.22 -46.92
N MET A 93 32.98 23.08 -45.62
CA MET A 93 33.95 23.42 -44.59
C MET A 93 35.27 22.69 -44.83
N ASP A 94 36.36 23.45 -44.82
CA ASP A 94 37.73 22.99 -45.06
C ASP A 94 38.73 23.68 -44.13
N SER A 95 38.28 24.02 -42.91
CA SER A 95 39.06 24.74 -41.89
C SER A 95 40.42 24.07 -41.58
N SER A 96 40.50 22.75 -41.69
CA SER A 96 41.72 21.94 -41.55
C SER A 96 42.81 22.25 -42.58
N LYS A 97 42.46 22.86 -43.73
CA LYS A 97 43.38 23.12 -44.86
C LYS A 97 43.70 24.60 -45.07
N ARG A 98 43.16 25.49 -44.24
CA ARG A 98 43.13 26.95 -44.47
C ARG A 98 44.34 27.71 -43.92
N GLY A 99 45.23 27.07 -43.16
CA GLY A 99 46.36 27.74 -42.52
C GLY A 99 45.93 28.78 -41.47
N GLY A 100 46.90 29.51 -40.93
CA GLY A 100 46.66 30.70 -40.11
C GLY A 100 45.84 30.45 -38.84
N ALA A 101 45.03 31.44 -38.46
CA ALA A 101 44.19 31.37 -37.26
C ALA A 101 43.06 30.32 -37.41
N GLN A 102 42.47 30.20 -38.61
CA GLN A 102 41.36 29.27 -38.85
C GLN A 102 41.77 27.81 -38.63
N GLN A 103 42.93 27.39 -39.14
CA GLN A 103 43.41 26.02 -38.94
C GLN A 103 43.78 25.75 -37.47
N ARG A 104 44.46 26.69 -36.79
CA ARG A 104 44.81 26.52 -35.36
C ARG A 104 43.58 26.38 -34.46
N ILE A 105 42.52 27.16 -34.71
CA ILE A 105 41.25 27.04 -33.98
C ILE A 105 40.61 25.69 -34.25
N TYR A 106 40.58 25.27 -35.52
CA TYR A 106 40.05 23.95 -35.89
C TYR A 106 40.80 22.80 -35.21
N GLU A 107 42.14 22.83 -35.19
CA GLU A 107 42.95 21.80 -34.53
C GLU A 107 42.66 21.72 -33.04
N ARG A 108 42.47 22.86 -32.37
CA ARG A 108 42.10 22.90 -30.94
C ARG A 108 40.69 22.35 -30.70
N PHE A 109 39.73 22.67 -31.57
CA PHE A 109 38.36 22.13 -31.49
C PHE A 109 38.33 20.63 -31.79
N LYS A 110 39.17 20.17 -32.72
CA LYS A 110 39.36 18.75 -33.00
C LYS A 110 39.92 18.01 -31.80
N GLU A 111 41.02 18.49 -31.23
CA GLU A 111 41.62 17.90 -30.02
C GLU A 111 40.59 17.81 -28.89
N PHE A 112 39.85 18.89 -28.64
CA PHE A 112 38.80 18.90 -27.62
C PHE A 112 37.67 17.90 -27.92
N GLY A 113 37.14 17.91 -29.15
CA GLY A 113 36.07 17.00 -29.56
C GLY A 113 36.48 15.52 -29.57
N GLU A 114 37.75 15.20 -29.82
CA GLU A 114 38.28 13.83 -29.81
C GLU A 114 38.61 13.33 -28.39
N THR A 115 38.86 14.25 -27.44
CA THR A 115 39.23 13.91 -26.07
C THR A 115 38.06 13.97 -25.08
N HIS A 116 36.92 14.54 -25.46
CA HIS A 116 35.77 14.71 -24.58
C HIS A 116 34.56 13.96 -25.13
N GLU A 117 34.27 12.81 -24.54
CA GLU A 117 33.11 12.00 -24.91
C GLU A 117 31.78 12.76 -24.76
N GLY A 118 30.88 12.55 -25.72
CA GLY A 118 29.55 13.14 -25.73
C GLY A 118 29.48 14.53 -26.36
N ILE A 119 30.60 15.10 -26.81
CA ILE A 119 30.57 16.25 -27.70
C ILE A 119 30.27 15.78 -29.14
N SER A 120 29.24 16.35 -29.76
CA SER A 120 28.96 16.15 -31.18
C SER A 120 29.56 17.24 -32.07
N PHE A 121 29.69 18.46 -31.54
CA PHE A 121 30.14 19.60 -32.34
C PHE A 121 30.75 20.70 -31.49
N THR A 122 31.99 21.10 -31.78
CA THR A 122 32.65 22.28 -31.17
C THR A 122 32.87 23.31 -32.25
N PHE A 123 32.40 24.53 -32.05
CA PHE A 123 32.37 25.51 -33.12
C PHE A 123 32.38 26.96 -32.65
N PHE A 124 32.72 27.84 -33.59
CA PHE A 124 32.83 29.27 -33.40
C PHE A 124 32.29 29.99 -34.64
N GLY A 125 31.27 30.81 -34.44
CA GLY A 125 30.78 31.74 -35.44
C GLY A 125 31.38 33.11 -35.18
N THR A 126 32.02 33.71 -36.19
CA THR A 126 32.55 35.07 -36.07
C THR A 126 31.46 36.11 -36.30
N ARG A 127 31.65 37.31 -35.75
CA ARG A 127 30.75 38.45 -36.02
C ARG A 127 30.69 38.85 -37.50
N TYR A 128 31.72 38.48 -38.27
CA TYR A 128 31.82 38.71 -39.72
C TYR A 128 31.05 37.65 -40.54
N GLY A 129 30.44 36.64 -39.89
CA GLY A 129 29.71 35.55 -40.54
C GLY A 129 30.60 34.37 -40.97
N GLY A 130 31.88 34.40 -40.60
CA GLY A 130 32.79 33.27 -40.75
C GLY A 130 32.43 32.15 -39.77
N PHE A 131 32.76 30.91 -40.12
CA PHE A 131 32.47 29.77 -39.26
C PHE A 131 33.62 28.75 -39.20
N ILE A 132 33.91 28.27 -37.99
CA ILE A 132 34.91 27.24 -37.74
C ILE A 132 34.26 26.20 -36.84
N GLY A 133 34.41 24.91 -37.16
CA GLY A 133 33.90 23.87 -36.27
C GLY A 133 34.48 22.50 -36.57
N TYR A 134 34.40 21.62 -35.59
CA TYR A 134 34.78 20.22 -35.68
C TYR A 134 33.62 19.31 -35.27
N PRO A 135 33.25 18.28 -36.07
CA PRO A 135 33.84 17.91 -37.37
C PRO A 135 33.45 18.81 -38.56
N GLU A 136 34.22 18.80 -39.66
CA GLU A 136 33.93 19.59 -40.87
C GLU A 136 32.65 19.15 -41.59
N ASN A 137 31.52 19.78 -41.26
CA ASN A 137 30.22 19.34 -41.78
C ASN A 137 29.26 20.49 -42.13
N ILE A 138 29.76 21.73 -42.25
CA ILE A 138 28.98 22.86 -42.78
C ILE A 138 29.12 22.96 -44.31
N ARG A 139 28.02 23.34 -44.94
CA ARG A 139 27.89 23.60 -46.38
C ARG A 139 27.46 25.05 -46.63
N ASN A 140 27.35 25.42 -47.90
CA ASN A 140 26.84 26.69 -48.38
C ASN A 140 25.45 27.05 -47.78
N ASN A 141 25.17 28.36 -47.74
CA ASN A 141 23.98 28.99 -47.14
C ASN A 141 23.89 28.91 -45.61
N TYR A 142 25.05 28.84 -44.94
CA TYR A 142 25.11 28.84 -43.48
C TYR A 142 25.63 30.18 -42.95
N ASP A 143 24.78 30.91 -42.21
CA ASP A 143 25.16 32.11 -41.47
C ASP A 143 25.00 31.86 -39.96
N PRO A 144 26.10 31.82 -39.18
CA PRO A 144 26.02 31.58 -37.74
C PRO A 144 25.23 32.67 -36.99
N ARG A 145 25.23 33.91 -37.49
CA ARG A 145 24.63 35.06 -36.80
C ARG A 145 23.10 35.01 -36.78
N LYS A 146 22.50 34.22 -37.68
CA LYS A 146 21.05 33.99 -37.77
C LYS A 146 20.58 32.82 -36.89
N ARG A 147 21.49 32.15 -36.18
CA ARG A 147 21.15 30.96 -35.38
C ARG A 147 20.78 31.37 -33.96
N GLY A 148 19.81 30.67 -33.37
CA GLY A 148 19.33 30.95 -32.01
C GLY A 148 20.45 30.93 -30.97
N TRP A 149 21.35 29.95 -31.02
CA TRP A 149 22.51 29.87 -30.12
C TRP A 149 23.41 31.11 -30.18
N TYR A 150 23.56 31.73 -31.36
CA TYR A 150 24.37 32.93 -31.54
C TYR A 150 23.67 34.14 -30.94
N GLN A 151 22.40 34.35 -31.31
CA GLN A 151 21.62 35.50 -30.85
C GLN A 151 21.42 35.48 -29.33
N GLN A 152 21.13 34.31 -28.75
CA GLN A 152 20.98 34.14 -27.30
C GLN A 152 22.30 34.41 -26.56
N ALA A 153 23.43 33.91 -27.06
CA ALA A 153 24.73 34.11 -26.41
C ALA A 153 25.24 35.56 -26.51
N VAL A 154 24.92 36.29 -27.59
CA VAL A 154 25.21 37.73 -27.66
C VAL A 154 24.34 38.52 -26.69
N ALA A 155 23.07 38.14 -26.56
CA ALA A 155 22.14 38.78 -25.63
C ALA A 155 22.42 38.46 -24.14
N SER A 156 23.19 37.42 -23.84
CA SER A 156 23.40 36.93 -22.47
C SER A 156 24.40 37.74 -21.63
N GLN A 157 24.96 38.82 -22.19
CA GLN A 157 25.91 39.71 -21.53
C GLN A 157 27.14 38.96 -20.98
N GLY A 158 27.67 38.01 -21.75
CA GLY A 158 28.87 37.27 -21.38
C GLY A 158 28.64 36.07 -20.47
N ARG A 159 27.39 35.71 -20.13
CA ARG A 159 27.09 34.44 -19.46
C ARG A 159 27.01 33.30 -20.46
N VAL A 160 27.41 32.09 -20.07
CA VAL A 160 27.14 30.90 -20.87
C VAL A 160 25.64 30.66 -20.89
N ILE A 161 25.08 30.45 -22.08
CA ILE A 161 23.69 30.03 -22.26
C ILE A 161 23.63 28.56 -22.62
N ARG A 162 22.50 27.94 -22.26
CA ARG A 162 22.11 26.61 -22.72
C ARG A 162 20.93 26.77 -23.67
N THR A 163 21.02 26.20 -24.85
CA THR A 163 19.90 26.23 -25.81
C THR A 163 18.81 25.24 -25.40
N GLU A 164 17.61 25.42 -25.94
CA GLU A 164 16.65 24.32 -25.99
C GLU A 164 17.21 23.16 -26.83
N PRO A 165 16.75 21.92 -26.60
CA PRO A 165 17.11 20.77 -27.42
C PRO A 165 16.72 20.99 -28.87
N TYR A 166 17.64 20.72 -29.79
CA TYR A 166 17.36 20.83 -31.21
C TYR A 166 18.04 19.70 -31.98
N ILE A 167 17.43 19.32 -33.10
CA ILE A 167 18.03 18.36 -34.02
C ILE A 167 19.09 19.09 -34.82
N ASN A 168 20.34 18.66 -34.66
CA ASN A 168 21.42 19.14 -35.48
C ASN A 168 21.26 18.55 -36.90
N ARG A 169 20.86 19.38 -37.87
CA ARG A 169 20.65 18.98 -39.28
C ARG A 169 21.87 18.32 -39.93
N THR A 170 23.03 18.54 -39.35
CA THR A 170 24.32 18.12 -39.88
C THR A 170 24.71 16.73 -39.39
N THR A 171 24.36 16.40 -38.14
CA THR A 171 24.62 15.08 -37.53
C THR A 171 23.36 14.21 -37.43
N SER A 172 22.18 14.78 -37.67
CA SER A 172 20.86 14.16 -37.46
C SER A 172 20.65 13.65 -36.02
N THR A 173 21.36 14.24 -35.06
CA THR A 173 21.25 13.89 -33.63
C THR A 173 20.64 15.03 -32.85
N LEU A 174 19.93 14.70 -31.77
CA LEU A 174 19.47 15.66 -30.78
C LEU A 174 20.65 16.12 -29.94
N GLY A 175 20.77 17.44 -29.80
CA GLY A 175 21.80 18.02 -28.96
C GLY A 175 21.34 19.30 -28.29
N ILE A 176 22.09 19.65 -27.25
CA ILE A 176 21.95 20.90 -26.52
C ILE A 176 23.28 21.62 -26.64
N SER A 177 23.25 22.89 -27.04
CA SER A 177 24.46 23.69 -27.12
C SER A 177 24.65 24.54 -25.87
N LEU A 178 25.87 24.53 -25.36
CA LEU A 178 26.38 25.57 -24.47
C LEU A 178 27.11 26.60 -25.31
N ALA A 179 26.74 27.88 -25.19
CA ALA A 179 27.29 28.94 -26.02
C ALA A 179 27.60 30.20 -25.21
N GLN A 180 28.64 30.93 -25.61
CA GLN A 180 29.02 32.19 -24.97
C GLN A 180 29.61 33.15 -26.00
N ALA A 181 29.25 34.43 -25.88
CA ALA A 181 29.89 35.48 -26.65
C ALA A 181 31.37 35.60 -26.27
N VAL A 182 32.24 35.60 -27.27
CA VAL A 182 33.68 35.81 -27.12
C VAL A 182 33.92 37.32 -27.06
N PRO A 183 34.51 37.87 -25.99
CA PRO A 183 34.85 39.29 -25.92
C PRO A 183 35.78 39.67 -27.07
N GLY A 184 35.44 40.74 -27.80
CA GLY A 184 36.28 41.31 -28.84
C GLY A 184 36.83 42.69 -28.45
N PRO A 185 37.63 43.30 -29.32
CA PRO A 185 38.14 44.64 -29.10
C PRO A 185 36.99 45.66 -29.04
N ASN A 186 37.17 46.72 -28.23
CA ASN A 186 36.26 47.85 -28.10
C ASN A 186 34.86 47.53 -27.53
N GLY A 187 34.72 46.44 -26.77
CA GLY A 187 33.46 46.08 -26.10
C GLY A 187 32.45 45.33 -26.98
N GLU A 188 32.77 45.12 -28.27
CA GLU A 188 31.96 44.33 -29.20
C GLU A 188 32.41 42.86 -29.19
N PRO A 189 31.50 41.88 -29.29
CA PRO A 189 31.89 40.47 -29.32
C PRO A 189 32.63 40.12 -30.63
N ALA A 190 33.73 39.37 -30.52
CA ALA A 190 34.45 38.82 -31.67
C ALA A 190 33.63 37.75 -32.41
N GLY A 191 32.75 37.08 -31.69
CA GLY A 191 31.88 36.02 -32.18
C GLY A 191 31.23 35.27 -31.03
N VAL A 192 30.74 34.07 -31.30
CA VAL A 192 30.17 33.17 -30.29
C VAL A 192 30.80 31.80 -30.44
N VAL A 193 31.38 31.29 -29.34
CA VAL A 193 31.88 29.92 -29.24
C VAL A 193 30.82 29.04 -28.60
N ALA A 194 30.70 27.81 -29.08
CA ALA A 194 29.72 26.87 -28.57
C ALA A 194 30.18 25.42 -28.71
N VAL A 195 29.65 24.59 -27.81
CA VAL A 195 29.83 23.14 -27.78
C VAL A 195 28.44 22.51 -27.77
N THR A 196 28.17 21.57 -28.68
CA THR A 196 26.94 20.78 -28.70
C THR A 196 27.19 19.43 -28.08
N ILE A 197 26.48 19.18 -26.99
CA ILE A 197 26.50 17.92 -26.27
C ILE A 197 25.44 17.02 -26.91
N ASN A 198 25.83 15.79 -27.25
CA ASN A 198 24.96 14.76 -27.77
C ASN A 198 24.22 14.09 -26.61
N ASN A 199 22.93 13.82 -26.83
CA ASN A 199 22.11 13.14 -25.84
C ASN A 199 22.44 11.64 -25.67
N ASP A 200 23.19 11.01 -26.59
CA ASP A 200 23.59 9.60 -26.49
C ASP A 200 24.34 9.28 -25.19
N PHE A 201 25.13 10.24 -24.67
CA PHE A 201 25.83 10.05 -23.40
C PHE A 201 24.84 10.01 -22.23
N LEU A 202 23.86 10.91 -22.22
CA LEU A 202 22.82 10.94 -21.20
C LEU A 202 21.99 9.67 -21.24
N GLU A 203 21.61 9.20 -22.44
CA GLU A 203 20.91 7.93 -22.64
C GLU A 203 21.68 6.77 -22.02
N ARG A 204 22.96 6.58 -22.38
CA ARG A 204 23.79 5.51 -21.82
C ARG A 204 23.96 5.61 -20.32
N THR A 205 23.94 6.83 -19.78
CA THR A 205 24.08 7.07 -18.34
C THR A 205 22.80 6.64 -17.62
N ILE A 206 21.62 7.10 -18.06
CA ILE A 206 20.35 6.74 -17.42
C ILE A 206 19.99 5.26 -17.63
N GLN A 207 20.40 4.63 -18.74
CA GLN A 207 20.21 3.20 -18.99
C GLN A 207 20.97 2.30 -18.01
N LYS A 208 22.04 2.81 -17.39
CA LYS A 208 22.82 2.09 -16.37
C LYS A 208 22.21 2.21 -14.98
N VAL A 209 21.41 3.25 -14.74
CA VAL A 209 20.71 3.41 -13.47
C VAL A 209 19.63 2.32 -13.37
N ARG A 210 19.50 1.74 -12.17
CA ARG A 210 18.53 0.69 -11.88
C ARG A 210 17.61 1.23 -10.80
N ILE A 211 16.34 1.43 -11.16
CA ILE A 211 15.29 1.83 -10.22
C ILE A 211 14.56 0.55 -9.81
N GLY A 212 14.70 0.15 -8.55
CA GLY A 212 14.20 -1.15 -8.10
C GLY A 212 14.68 -2.30 -9.01
N LYS A 213 13.76 -3.17 -9.43
CA LYS A 213 14.04 -4.33 -10.30
C LYS A 213 13.52 -4.15 -11.72
N THR A 214 12.40 -3.45 -11.87
CA THR A 214 11.66 -3.30 -13.14
C THR A 214 11.60 -1.86 -13.63
N GLY A 215 12.05 -0.92 -12.80
CA GLY A 215 11.92 0.50 -13.09
C GLY A 215 12.94 1.03 -14.09
N TYR A 216 12.55 2.09 -14.77
CA TYR A 216 13.36 2.77 -15.77
C TYR A 216 13.10 4.28 -15.75
N ILE A 217 14.00 5.02 -16.38
CA ILE A 217 13.97 6.49 -16.39
C ILE A 217 13.67 7.00 -17.80
N VAL A 218 12.89 8.07 -17.87
CA VAL A 218 12.79 8.93 -19.04
C VAL A 218 13.21 10.34 -18.65
N LEU A 219 14.15 10.90 -19.41
CA LEU A 219 14.60 12.27 -19.26
C LEU A 219 13.89 13.16 -20.29
N LEU A 220 13.22 14.19 -19.79
CA LEU A 220 12.49 15.19 -20.56
C LEU A 220 13.16 16.56 -20.40
N HIS A 221 12.99 17.39 -21.43
CA HIS A 221 13.19 18.83 -21.33
C HIS A 221 11.85 19.54 -21.07
N LYS A 222 11.86 20.71 -20.43
CA LYS A 222 10.66 21.55 -20.22
C LYS A 222 9.95 21.97 -21.52
N SER A 223 10.57 21.81 -22.68
CA SER A 223 9.89 21.99 -23.98
C SER A 223 8.96 20.83 -24.32
N GLY A 224 8.90 19.78 -23.48
CA GLY A 224 8.14 18.56 -23.72
C GLY A 224 8.86 17.56 -24.64
N ILE A 225 10.13 17.78 -24.99
CA ILE A 225 10.91 16.86 -25.83
C ILE A 225 11.53 15.76 -24.95
N VAL A 226 11.39 14.52 -25.38
CA VAL A 226 12.09 13.37 -24.81
C VAL A 226 13.54 13.42 -25.23
N LEU A 227 14.40 13.58 -24.24
CA LEU A 227 15.84 13.58 -24.44
C LEU A 227 16.32 12.15 -24.52
N ALA A 228 16.03 11.35 -23.50
CA ALA A 228 16.41 9.95 -23.44
C ALA A 228 15.33 9.12 -22.74
N ASP A 229 14.98 8.00 -23.34
CA ASP A 229 14.14 6.96 -22.76
C ASP A 229 15.00 5.70 -22.56
N ALA A 230 15.21 5.32 -21.30
CA ALA A 230 16.05 4.18 -20.95
C ALA A 230 15.46 2.83 -21.37
N ARG A 231 14.15 2.76 -21.63
CA ARG A 231 13.46 1.54 -22.07
C ARG A 231 13.32 1.48 -23.58
N ASN A 232 12.96 2.59 -24.23
CA ASN A 232 12.65 2.63 -25.65
C ASN A 232 13.24 3.89 -26.32
N SER A 233 14.48 3.79 -26.82
CA SER A 233 15.17 4.91 -27.48
C SER A 233 14.47 5.43 -28.74
N ALA A 234 13.50 4.70 -29.31
CA ALA A 234 12.68 5.21 -30.41
C ALA A 234 11.76 6.37 -29.99
N ASN A 235 11.60 6.62 -28.68
CA ASN A 235 10.91 7.80 -28.16
C ASN A 235 11.80 9.05 -28.10
N ASN A 236 13.13 8.89 -28.18
CA ASN A 236 14.05 10.01 -28.14
C ASN A 236 13.73 10.98 -29.29
N MET A 237 13.91 12.28 -29.03
CA MET A 237 13.64 13.38 -29.95
C MET A 237 12.16 13.64 -30.26
N LYS A 238 11.23 12.78 -29.82
CA LYS A 238 9.79 13.02 -29.95
C LYS A 238 9.29 13.96 -28.87
N LYS A 239 8.13 14.57 -29.11
CA LYS A 239 7.37 15.21 -28.04
C LYS A 239 6.79 14.15 -27.12
N LEU A 240 6.62 14.48 -25.85
CA LEU A 240 6.00 13.61 -24.84
C LEU A 240 4.65 13.07 -25.29
N ALA A 241 3.84 13.89 -25.98
CA ALA A 241 2.53 13.48 -26.49
C ALA A 241 2.58 12.46 -27.65
N GLU A 242 3.77 12.20 -28.22
CA GLU A 242 3.99 11.30 -29.37
C GLU A 242 4.65 9.97 -28.95
N THR A 243 4.85 9.74 -27.65
CA THR A 243 5.48 8.52 -27.14
C THR A 243 4.48 7.40 -26.94
N ASP A 244 4.98 6.16 -26.83
CA ASP A 244 4.17 4.98 -26.52
C ASP A 244 3.62 4.98 -25.07
N PHE A 245 4.09 5.87 -24.21
CA PHE A 245 3.66 6.04 -22.82
C PHE A 245 2.87 7.34 -22.57
N ALA A 246 2.51 8.08 -23.62
CA ALA A 246 1.79 9.35 -23.49
C ALA A 246 0.35 9.20 -22.94
N ALA A 247 -0.25 8.02 -23.12
CA ALA A 247 -1.64 7.77 -22.74
C ALA A 247 -1.82 7.83 -21.21
N GLY A 248 -2.68 8.74 -20.74
CA GLY A 248 -2.94 8.94 -19.32
C GLY A 248 -2.01 9.95 -18.64
N LEU A 249 -1.06 10.53 -19.38
CA LEU A 249 -0.23 11.64 -18.91
C LEU A 249 -0.87 12.99 -19.24
N ASP A 250 -0.71 13.94 -18.33
CA ASP A 250 -1.02 15.35 -18.57
C ASP A 250 0.31 16.08 -18.85
N SER A 251 0.65 16.22 -20.13
CA SER A 251 1.94 16.78 -20.55
C SER A 251 2.14 18.22 -20.09
N GLU A 252 1.06 19.01 -19.98
CA GLU A 252 1.11 20.38 -19.49
C GLU A 252 1.51 20.39 -18.01
N LYS A 253 0.84 19.57 -17.18
CA LYS A 253 1.15 19.46 -15.74
C LYS A 253 2.55 18.92 -15.45
N ILE A 254 3.04 17.97 -16.24
CA ILE A 254 4.40 17.45 -16.09
C ILE A 254 5.42 18.58 -16.33
N VAL A 255 5.20 19.34 -17.41
CA VAL A 255 6.12 20.42 -17.79
C VAL A 255 6.06 21.60 -16.81
N THR A 256 4.89 21.92 -16.25
CA THR A 256 4.74 22.97 -15.23
C THR A 256 5.14 22.52 -13.83
N GLY A 257 5.31 21.22 -13.60
CA GLY A 257 5.65 20.64 -12.29
C GLY A 257 4.46 20.55 -11.34
N GLU A 258 3.23 20.60 -11.87
CA GLU A 258 1.98 20.49 -11.08
C GLU A 258 1.49 19.04 -10.93
N GLY A 259 1.97 18.12 -11.76
CA GLY A 259 1.55 16.72 -11.70
C GLY A 259 2.74 15.81 -11.53
N ASN A 260 2.79 15.13 -10.38
CA ASN A 260 3.94 14.35 -9.94
C ASN A 260 3.74 12.85 -10.08
N ASP A 261 2.50 12.34 -10.04
CA ASP A 261 2.22 10.91 -9.99
C ASP A 261 1.15 10.50 -11.00
N TYR A 262 1.44 9.44 -11.74
CA TYR A 262 0.58 8.91 -12.80
C TYR A 262 0.55 7.38 -12.76
N SER A 263 -0.61 6.80 -13.03
CA SER A 263 -0.72 5.37 -13.35
C SER A 263 -0.98 5.22 -14.83
N ILE A 264 -0.05 4.59 -15.54
CA ILE A 264 -0.07 4.48 -17.00
C ILE A 264 0.14 3.04 -17.44
N ASP A 265 -0.50 2.65 -18.53
CA ASP A 265 -0.25 1.37 -19.19
C ASP A 265 0.72 1.60 -20.34
N VAL A 266 1.83 0.86 -20.34
CA VAL A 266 2.76 0.88 -21.45
C VAL A 266 3.05 -0.55 -21.91
N ALA A 267 2.62 -0.85 -23.13
CA ALA A 267 2.74 -2.16 -23.75
C ALA A 267 2.12 -3.32 -22.92
N GLY A 268 1.02 -3.07 -22.22
CA GLY A 268 0.29 -4.06 -21.42
C GLY A 268 0.82 -4.25 -20.00
N THR A 269 1.81 -3.46 -19.59
CA THR A 269 2.30 -3.40 -18.22
C THR A 269 1.88 -2.08 -17.60
N ARG A 270 1.25 -2.14 -16.42
CA ARG A 270 0.84 -0.98 -15.66
C ARG A 270 2.01 -0.47 -14.82
N TYR A 271 2.40 0.77 -15.05
CA TYR A 271 3.47 1.45 -14.36
C TYR A 271 2.90 2.58 -13.50
N HIS A 272 3.49 2.75 -12.32
CA HIS A 272 3.48 3.99 -11.57
C HIS A 272 4.61 4.87 -12.08
N ALA A 273 4.28 6.05 -12.60
CA ALA A 273 5.24 7.02 -13.10
C ALA A 273 5.25 8.24 -12.18
N HIS A 274 6.43 8.54 -11.65
CA HIS A 274 6.69 9.71 -10.80
C HIS A 274 7.57 10.71 -11.54
N THR A 275 7.29 12.02 -11.43
CA THR A 275 8.01 13.06 -12.15
C THR A 275 8.64 14.08 -11.22
N VAL A 276 9.92 14.34 -11.40
CA VAL A 276 10.70 15.30 -10.61
C VAL A 276 11.30 16.35 -11.53
N ASN A 277 10.93 17.61 -11.29
CA ASN A 277 11.40 18.76 -12.06
C ASN A 277 12.64 19.37 -11.37
N SER A 278 13.68 19.68 -12.13
CA SER A 278 14.81 20.44 -11.59
C SER A 278 14.37 21.86 -11.22
N LYS A 279 14.77 22.33 -10.03
CA LYS A 279 14.49 23.70 -9.57
C LYS A 279 15.33 24.76 -10.27
N GLU A 280 16.51 24.38 -10.74
CA GLU A 280 17.51 25.29 -11.30
C GLU A 280 17.54 25.24 -12.83
N ASN A 281 16.93 24.21 -13.42
CA ASN A 281 17.15 23.84 -14.80
C ASN A 281 15.90 23.35 -15.51
N ASP A 282 16.06 23.06 -16.80
CA ASP A 282 14.98 22.71 -17.71
C ASP A 282 14.74 21.20 -17.83
N TRP A 283 15.28 20.43 -16.88
CA TRP A 283 15.24 18.97 -16.88
C TRP A 283 14.07 18.46 -16.05
N ILE A 284 13.42 17.43 -16.56
CA ILE A 284 12.37 16.69 -15.87
C ILE A 284 12.75 15.22 -15.93
N VAL A 285 12.90 14.59 -14.77
CA VAL A 285 13.19 13.16 -14.66
C VAL A 285 11.87 12.45 -14.35
N MET A 286 11.48 11.53 -15.23
CA MET A 286 10.36 10.64 -15.00
C MET A 286 10.90 9.25 -14.64
N ILE A 287 10.41 8.70 -13.54
CA ILE A 287 10.76 7.37 -13.08
C ILE A 287 9.52 6.49 -13.13
N PHE A 288 9.64 5.36 -13.81
CA PHE A 288 8.57 4.39 -14.01
C PHE A 288 8.90 3.16 -13.17
N MET A 289 7.93 2.61 -12.44
CA MET A 289 8.04 1.34 -11.71
C MET A 289 6.80 0.49 -11.95
N ASP A 290 6.96 -0.82 -12.15
CA ASP A 290 5.82 -1.73 -12.32
C ASP A 290 4.98 -1.73 -11.02
N ASP A 291 3.66 -1.52 -11.14
CA ASP A 291 2.73 -1.58 -10.01
C ASP A 291 2.86 -2.89 -9.22
N LYS A 292 3.15 -4.00 -9.91
CA LYS A 292 3.36 -5.30 -9.28
C LYS A 292 4.59 -5.32 -8.39
N GLU A 293 5.67 -4.64 -8.78
CA GLU A 293 6.86 -4.54 -7.94
C GLU A 293 6.58 -3.72 -6.68
N LEU A 294 5.94 -2.55 -6.86
CA LEU A 294 5.56 -1.67 -5.77
C LEU A 294 4.71 -2.42 -4.72
N HIS A 295 3.74 -3.21 -5.18
CA HIS A 295 2.88 -4.00 -4.30
C HIS A 295 3.47 -5.34 -3.85
N ALA A 296 4.50 -5.88 -4.50
CA ALA A 296 5.04 -7.20 -4.15
C ALA A 296 5.56 -7.26 -2.70
N ALA A 297 6.19 -6.17 -2.24
CA ALA A 297 6.66 -6.05 -0.86
C ALA A 297 5.49 -6.11 0.14
N SER A 298 4.41 -5.37 -0.12
CA SER A 298 3.19 -5.38 0.68
C SER A 298 2.48 -6.73 0.65
N VAL A 299 2.36 -7.36 -0.51
CA VAL A 299 1.66 -8.64 -0.67
C VAL A 299 2.36 -9.76 0.11
N SER A 300 3.70 -9.80 0.09
CA SER A 300 4.47 -10.78 0.87
C SER A 300 4.32 -10.57 2.38
N ALA A 301 4.34 -9.31 2.85
CA ALA A 301 4.09 -8.99 4.24
C ALA A 301 2.65 -9.36 4.66
N ARG A 302 1.66 -9.00 3.83
CA ARG A 302 0.24 -9.32 4.02
C ARG A 302 -0.01 -10.83 4.11
N ASN A 303 0.55 -11.61 3.20
CA ASN A 303 0.36 -13.07 3.21
C ASN A 303 0.95 -13.72 4.47
N ARG A 304 2.09 -13.21 4.97
CA ARG A 304 2.66 -13.66 6.25
C ARG A 304 1.76 -13.31 7.43
N LEU A 305 1.24 -12.09 7.48
CA LEU A 305 0.30 -11.65 8.52
C LEU A 305 -1.00 -12.46 8.50
N LEU A 306 -1.54 -12.74 7.31
CA LEU A 306 -2.71 -13.59 7.14
C LEU A 306 -2.46 -15.03 7.64
N GLY A 307 -1.28 -15.59 7.35
CA GLY A 307 -0.89 -16.91 7.85
C GLY A 307 -0.83 -16.96 9.39
N ILE A 308 -0.24 -15.94 10.01
CA ILE A 308 -0.17 -15.81 11.48
C ILE A 308 -1.57 -15.63 12.08
N ALA A 309 -2.40 -14.76 11.49
CA ALA A 309 -3.78 -14.54 11.93
C ALA A 309 -4.64 -15.81 11.83
N ALA A 310 -4.47 -16.59 10.77
CA ALA A 310 -5.14 -17.87 10.60
C ALA A 310 -4.72 -18.89 11.67
N LEU A 311 -3.42 -18.97 12.00
CA LEU A 311 -2.91 -19.83 13.07
C LEU A 311 -3.46 -19.42 14.45
N ILE A 312 -3.48 -18.13 14.77
CA ILE A 312 -4.04 -17.63 16.04
C ILE A 312 -5.53 -17.92 16.12
N THR A 313 -6.27 -17.68 15.04
CA THR A 313 -7.71 -17.97 14.98
C THR A 313 -7.98 -19.46 15.18
N LEU A 314 -7.21 -20.33 14.52
CA LEU A 314 -7.31 -21.78 14.69
C LEU A 314 -7.00 -22.20 16.14
N ALA A 315 -5.96 -21.64 16.76
CA ALA A 315 -5.61 -21.93 18.14
C ALA A 315 -6.74 -21.53 19.11
N ILE A 316 -7.36 -20.36 18.91
CA ILE A 316 -8.47 -19.90 19.75
C ILE A 316 -9.73 -20.75 19.51
N CYS A 317 -10.02 -21.17 18.27
CA CYS A 317 -11.09 -22.12 17.97
C CYS A 317 -10.92 -23.43 18.75
N LEU A 318 -9.72 -24.02 18.69
CA LEU A 318 -9.41 -25.28 19.39
C LEU A 318 -9.49 -25.11 20.91
N LEU A 319 -8.91 -24.04 21.45
CA LEU A 319 -8.95 -23.73 22.86
C LEU A 319 -10.40 -23.55 23.36
N SER A 320 -11.20 -22.76 22.64
CA SER A 320 -12.62 -22.49 22.94
C SER A 320 -13.46 -23.77 22.87
N PHE A 321 -13.20 -24.62 21.87
CA PHE A 321 -13.89 -25.91 21.75
C PHE A 321 -13.59 -26.82 22.95
N PHE A 322 -12.32 -26.86 23.39
CA PHE A 322 -11.91 -27.68 24.52
C PHE A 322 -12.46 -27.15 25.85
N THR A 323 -12.42 -25.83 26.08
CA THR A 323 -13.01 -25.20 27.28
C THR A 323 -14.53 -25.37 27.32
N ALA A 324 -15.22 -25.06 26.22
CA ALA A 324 -16.68 -25.24 26.13
C ALA A 324 -17.09 -26.71 26.33
N SER A 325 -16.29 -27.66 25.81
CA SER A 325 -16.52 -29.09 26.03
C SER A 325 -16.36 -29.47 27.50
N ARG A 326 -15.34 -28.95 28.19
CA ARG A 326 -15.13 -29.15 29.63
C ARG A 326 -16.26 -28.57 30.49
N MET A 327 -16.77 -27.39 30.15
CA MET A 327 -17.85 -26.73 30.90
C MET A 327 -19.20 -27.43 30.71
N VAL A 328 -19.54 -27.84 29.48
CA VAL A 328 -20.87 -28.40 29.18
C VAL A 328 -20.98 -29.88 29.56
N LYS A 329 -19.87 -30.63 29.61
CA LYS A 329 -19.87 -32.06 29.97
C LYS A 329 -20.51 -32.36 31.35
N PRO A 330 -20.14 -31.69 32.46
CA PRO A 330 -20.76 -31.94 33.77
C PRO A 330 -22.24 -31.57 33.81
N ILE A 331 -22.66 -30.47 33.16
CA ILE A 331 -24.07 -30.07 33.05
C ILE A 331 -24.89 -31.18 32.38
N HIS A 332 -24.39 -31.72 31.26
CA HIS A 332 -25.09 -32.78 30.53
C HIS A 332 -25.14 -34.08 31.33
N GLY A 333 -24.12 -34.38 32.14
CA GLY A 333 -24.12 -35.47 33.10
C GLY A 333 -25.24 -35.31 34.13
N MET A 334 -25.29 -34.16 34.80
CA MET A 334 -26.34 -33.85 35.78
C MET A 334 -27.74 -33.92 35.18
N MET A 335 -27.95 -33.39 33.96
CA MET A 335 -29.23 -33.49 33.27
C MET A 335 -29.61 -34.94 32.93
N LYS A 336 -28.64 -35.77 32.54
CA LYS A 336 -28.89 -37.18 32.25
C LYS A 336 -29.27 -37.97 33.51
N ASP A 337 -28.55 -37.73 34.60
CA ASP A 337 -28.84 -38.36 35.90
C ASP A 337 -30.21 -37.92 36.43
N LEU A 338 -30.59 -36.65 36.21
CA LEU A 338 -31.93 -36.14 36.49
C LEU A 338 -33.00 -36.78 35.61
N ALA A 339 -32.75 -36.98 34.32
CA ALA A 339 -33.72 -37.59 33.42
C ALA A 339 -33.94 -39.08 33.75
N SER A 340 -32.92 -39.75 34.29
CA SER A 340 -32.99 -41.13 34.80
C SER A 340 -33.56 -41.21 36.22
N PHE A 341 -34.15 -40.13 36.74
CA PHE A 341 -34.69 -40.08 38.10
C PHE A 341 -35.95 -40.95 38.22
N GLU A 342 -35.80 -42.18 38.71
CA GLU A 342 -36.88 -43.14 38.96
C GLU A 342 -37.44 -43.07 40.40
N GLY A 343 -37.32 -41.92 41.07
CA GLY A 343 -37.84 -41.72 42.43
C GLY A 343 -36.86 -42.05 43.57
N ASP A 344 -35.61 -42.40 43.25
CA ASP A 344 -34.55 -42.54 44.26
C ASP A 344 -34.00 -41.17 44.70
N LEU A 345 -34.54 -40.65 45.80
CA LEU A 345 -34.11 -39.40 46.43
C LEU A 345 -32.83 -39.51 47.27
N THR A 346 -32.14 -40.66 47.26
CA THR A 346 -30.84 -40.82 47.94
C THR A 346 -29.66 -40.38 47.07
N MET A 347 -29.85 -40.25 45.76
CA MET A 347 -28.83 -39.77 44.84
C MET A 347 -28.37 -38.35 45.22
N ARG A 348 -27.07 -38.10 45.14
CA ARG A 348 -26.47 -36.77 45.35
C ARG A 348 -25.45 -36.49 44.27
N PHE A 349 -25.45 -35.26 43.75
CA PHE A 349 -24.44 -34.82 42.79
C PHE A 349 -23.13 -34.52 43.51
N SER A 350 -22.01 -35.04 43.00
CA SER A 350 -20.68 -34.74 43.54
C SER A 350 -20.28 -33.29 43.21
N VAL A 351 -19.97 -32.50 44.23
CA VAL A 351 -19.49 -31.12 44.05
C VAL A 351 -17.98 -31.15 43.75
N GLN A 352 -17.63 -31.31 42.46
CA GLN A 352 -16.23 -31.43 42.02
C GLN A 352 -15.60 -30.09 41.61
N SER A 353 -16.41 -29.04 41.39
CA SER A 353 -15.93 -27.72 41.00
C SER A 353 -16.27 -26.67 42.05
N ARG A 354 -15.51 -25.56 42.05
CA ARG A 354 -15.74 -24.37 42.90
C ARG A 354 -16.35 -23.19 42.10
N ASP A 355 -16.76 -23.45 40.87
CA ASP A 355 -17.41 -22.49 39.98
C ASP A 355 -18.95 -22.62 40.06
N GLU A 356 -19.66 -21.94 39.15
CA GLU A 356 -21.12 -21.93 39.04
C GLU A 356 -21.70 -23.34 38.85
N ILE A 357 -20.95 -24.29 38.28
CA ILE A 357 -21.38 -25.68 38.11
C ILE A 357 -21.36 -26.41 39.45
N GLY A 358 -20.34 -26.15 40.28
CA GLY A 358 -20.27 -26.66 41.65
C GLY A 358 -21.39 -26.10 42.53
N GLU A 359 -21.69 -24.80 42.37
CA GLU A 359 -22.78 -24.17 43.11
C GLU A 359 -24.15 -24.73 42.71
N LEU A 360 -24.37 -24.96 41.41
CA LEU A 360 -25.59 -25.62 40.91
C LEU A 360 -25.77 -27.01 41.53
N ALA A 361 -24.71 -27.83 41.57
CA ALA A 361 -24.75 -29.15 42.19
C ALA A 361 -25.09 -29.08 43.69
N LYS A 362 -24.55 -28.08 44.41
CA LYS A 362 -24.84 -27.85 45.82
C LYS A 362 -26.31 -27.48 46.05
N TRP A 363 -26.84 -26.50 45.31
CA TRP A 363 -28.24 -26.09 45.43
C TRP A 363 -29.21 -27.20 45.05
N PHE A 364 -28.84 -28.02 44.07
CA PHE A 364 -29.63 -29.19 43.69
C PHE A 364 -29.70 -30.23 44.81
N ASN A 365 -28.58 -30.52 45.49
CA ASN A 365 -28.57 -31.41 46.65
C ASN A 365 -29.45 -30.89 47.80
N VAL A 366 -29.46 -29.57 48.05
CA VAL A 366 -30.35 -28.94 49.03
C VAL A 366 -31.83 -29.10 48.64
N PHE A 367 -32.14 -28.94 47.36
CA PHE A 367 -33.50 -29.18 46.85
C PHE A 367 -33.94 -30.64 47.08
N LEU A 368 -33.09 -31.62 46.76
CA LEU A 368 -33.37 -33.04 47.02
C LEU A 368 -33.58 -33.33 48.52
N GLU A 369 -32.80 -32.70 49.41
CA GLU A 369 -32.99 -32.84 50.85
C GLU A 369 -34.35 -32.30 51.32
N LYS A 370 -34.76 -31.13 50.83
CA LYS A 370 -36.08 -30.56 51.14
C LYS A 370 -37.21 -31.43 50.59
N LEU A 371 -37.07 -31.94 49.36
CA LEU A 371 -38.05 -32.84 48.75
C LEU A 371 -38.19 -34.15 49.54
N GLN A 372 -37.08 -34.72 50.00
CA GLN A 372 -37.07 -35.90 50.85
C GLN A 372 -37.76 -35.65 52.21
N LYS A 373 -37.52 -34.49 52.83
CA LYS A 373 -38.20 -34.08 54.07
C LYS A 373 -39.71 -33.93 53.87
N LEU A 374 -40.13 -33.29 52.77
CA LEU A 374 -41.55 -33.13 52.43
C LEU A 374 -42.24 -34.48 52.23
N LEU A 375 -41.65 -35.41 51.45
CA LEU A 375 -42.24 -36.74 51.25
C LEU A 375 -42.29 -37.57 52.53
N ARG A 376 -41.28 -37.46 53.41
CA ARG A 376 -41.34 -38.08 54.75
C ARG A 376 -42.47 -37.49 55.60
N GLY A 377 -42.67 -36.17 55.54
CA GLY A 377 -43.81 -35.51 56.17
C GLY A 377 -45.14 -36.05 55.66
N VAL A 378 -45.31 -36.15 54.33
CA VAL A 378 -46.52 -36.72 53.70
C VAL A 378 -46.74 -38.18 54.12
N GLN A 379 -45.68 -39.01 54.20
CA GLN A 379 -45.79 -40.37 54.72
C GLN A 379 -46.23 -40.40 56.19
N GLY A 380 -45.69 -39.49 57.02
CA GLY A 380 -46.08 -39.34 58.42
C GLY A 380 -47.54 -38.94 58.58
N GLU A 381 -47.99 -37.92 57.85
CA GLU A 381 -49.38 -37.48 57.86
C GLU A 381 -50.33 -38.55 57.33
N THR A 382 -49.96 -39.25 56.25
CA THR A 382 -50.73 -40.41 55.75
C THR A 382 -50.86 -41.50 56.82
N LYS A 383 -49.81 -41.75 57.61
CA LYS A 383 -49.86 -42.72 58.72
C LYS A 383 -50.78 -42.24 59.85
N ASN A 384 -50.74 -40.96 60.20
CA ASN A 384 -51.64 -40.37 61.20
C ASN A 384 -53.09 -40.48 60.74
N VAL A 385 -53.39 -40.12 59.49
CA VAL A 385 -54.73 -40.26 58.89
C VAL A 385 -55.18 -41.73 58.93
N ASN A 386 -54.30 -42.68 58.59
CA ASN A 386 -54.63 -44.10 58.66
C ASN A 386 -54.90 -44.57 60.10
N SER A 387 -54.16 -44.06 61.09
CA SER A 387 -54.39 -44.35 62.51
C SER A 387 -55.72 -43.78 62.99
N SER A 388 -56.02 -42.52 62.67
CA SER A 388 -57.30 -41.87 63.02
C SER A 388 -58.49 -42.55 62.34
N ALA A 389 -58.33 -43.02 61.10
CA ALA A 389 -59.34 -43.83 60.43
C ALA A 389 -59.58 -45.16 61.16
N GLY A 390 -58.52 -45.79 61.68
CA GLY A 390 -58.60 -46.98 62.53
C GLY A 390 -59.32 -46.72 63.86
N GLU A 391 -58.97 -45.64 64.56
CA GLU A 391 -59.65 -45.22 65.81
C GLU A 391 -61.13 -44.91 65.58
N LEU A 392 -61.46 -44.19 64.49
CA LEU A 392 -62.86 -43.97 64.08
C LEU A 392 -63.60 -45.28 63.82
N GLY A 393 -62.93 -46.27 63.22
CA GLY A 393 -63.45 -47.62 63.05
C GLY A 393 -63.81 -48.28 64.38
N SER A 394 -62.90 -48.27 65.36
CA SER A 394 -63.17 -48.80 66.70
C SER A 394 -64.27 -48.04 67.44
N ILE A 395 -64.33 -46.71 67.32
CA ILE A 395 -65.42 -45.91 67.90
C ILE A 395 -66.77 -46.31 67.29
N ALA A 396 -66.82 -46.55 65.97
CA ALA A 396 -68.03 -47.00 65.30
C ALA A 396 -68.47 -48.41 65.78
N GLU A 397 -67.54 -49.33 66.03
CA GLU A 397 -67.85 -50.63 66.65
C GLU A 397 -68.43 -50.48 68.06
N THR A 398 -67.78 -49.71 68.94
CA THR A 398 -68.31 -49.48 70.30
C THR A 398 -69.68 -48.78 70.27
N LEU A 399 -69.92 -47.88 69.30
CA LEU A 399 -71.22 -47.26 69.12
C LEU A 399 -72.28 -48.28 68.72
N LEU A 400 -71.96 -49.20 67.80
CA LEU A 400 -72.87 -50.29 67.41
C LEU A 400 -73.19 -51.20 68.59
N GLU A 401 -72.20 -51.55 69.42
CA GLU A 401 -72.42 -52.31 70.67
C GLU A 401 -73.35 -51.58 71.64
N ASN A 402 -73.11 -50.28 71.89
CA ASN A 402 -73.96 -49.47 72.76
C ASN A 402 -75.38 -49.32 72.21
N VAL A 403 -75.55 -49.18 70.89
CA VAL A 403 -76.85 -49.14 70.24
C VAL A 403 -77.58 -50.48 70.39
N GLN A 404 -76.87 -51.59 70.26
CA GLN A 404 -77.45 -52.92 70.49
C GLN A 404 -77.86 -53.11 71.95
N GLU A 405 -77.04 -52.66 72.91
CA GLU A 405 -77.38 -52.69 74.33
C GLU A 405 -78.59 -51.80 74.63
N ALA A 406 -78.64 -50.59 74.07
CA ALA A 406 -79.78 -49.69 74.20
C ALA A 406 -81.06 -50.29 73.60
N SER A 407 -80.96 -50.97 72.45
CA SER A 407 -82.06 -51.71 71.82
C SER A 407 -82.55 -52.82 72.76
N ASN A 408 -81.65 -53.65 73.28
CA ASN A 408 -82.01 -54.73 74.20
C ASN A 408 -82.69 -54.18 75.47
N ARG A 409 -82.18 -53.07 76.03
CA ARG A 409 -82.81 -52.39 77.17
C ARG A 409 -84.19 -51.85 76.81
N ALA A 410 -84.35 -51.27 75.62
CA ALA A 410 -85.66 -50.82 75.13
C ALA A 410 -86.64 -51.99 74.99
N ASP A 411 -86.20 -53.14 74.47
CA ASP A 411 -87.01 -54.37 74.41
C ASP A 411 -87.38 -54.88 75.80
N THR A 412 -86.45 -54.80 76.76
CA THR A 412 -86.72 -55.19 78.16
C THR A 412 -87.75 -54.27 78.80
N VAL A 413 -87.65 -52.95 78.56
CA VAL A 413 -88.63 -51.96 79.01
C VAL A 413 -89.98 -52.17 78.35
N ALA A 414 -90.00 -52.46 77.04
CA ALA A 414 -91.22 -52.79 76.32
C ALA A 414 -91.88 -54.05 76.88
N ALA A 415 -91.12 -55.13 77.10
CA ALA A 415 -91.60 -56.35 77.72
C ALA A 415 -92.13 -56.13 79.15
N ALA A 416 -91.44 -55.35 79.98
CA ALA A 416 -91.91 -54.99 81.32
C ALA A 416 -93.19 -54.14 81.27
N THR A 417 -93.33 -53.29 80.26
CA THR A 417 -94.55 -52.49 80.02
C THR A 417 -95.71 -53.39 79.59
N GLU A 418 -95.44 -54.40 78.75
CA GLU A 418 -96.42 -55.42 78.35
C GLU A 418 -96.87 -56.27 79.56
N GLU A 419 -95.94 -56.72 80.40
CA GLU A 419 -96.24 -57.44 81.66
C GLU A 419 -97.06 -56.58 82.63
N MET A 420 -96.74 -55.29 82.77
CA MET A 420 -97.55 -54.35 83.54
C MET A 420 -98.96 -54.21 82.98
N ASN A 421 -99.10 -54.15 81.65
CA ASN A 421 -100.41 -54.06 81.01
C ASN A 421 -101.23 -55.35 81.24
N VAL A 422 -100.60 -56.52 81.16
CA VAL A 422 -101.22 -57.81 81.44
C VAL A 422 -101.66 -57.89 82.92
N ASN A 423 -100.81 -57.52 83.88
CA ASN A 423 -101.15 -57.52 85.31
C ASN A 423 -102.21 -56.47 85.72
N ILE A 424 -102.37 -55.38 84.97
CA ILE A 424 -103.43 -54.38 85.22
C ILE A 424 -104.79 -54.86 84.65
N SER A 425 -104.78 -55.86 83.75
CA SER A 425 -105.97 -56.37 83.06
C SER A 425 -106.58 -57.66 83.65
N THR A 426 -106.10 -58.12 84.81
CA THR A 426 -106.66 -59.20 85.64
C THR A 426 -106.88 -58.72 87.06
#